data_AF-A0A3M2IR79-F1
#
_entry.id   AF-A0A3M2IR79-F1
#
_cell.length_a   1.000
_cell.length_b   1.000
_cell.length_c   1.000
_cell.angle_alpha   90.00
_cell.angle_beta   90.00
_cell.angle_gamma   90.00
#
_symmetry.space_group_name_H-M   'P 1'
#
loop_
_entity.id
_entity.type
_entity.pdbx_description
1 polymer ?
#
loop_
_entity_poly.entity_id
_entity_poly.type
_entity_poly.pdbx_seq_one_letter_code
_entity_poly.pdbx_strand_id
1 'polypeptide(L)' 'RVTIHIFNLAGQLVKVLEKDDTSNEIRWDLTNSARLKVASGFYIAHVRAEGVGDKILKFMIVQREERIDRF' A
#
# COMPACT_ATOMS: atom_id res chain seq x y z
N ARG A 1 -4.07 -15.89 8.35
CA ARG A 1 -3.07 -14.83 8.10
C ARG A 1 -2.98 -14.41 6.63
N VAL A 2 -2.98 -13.10 6.38
CA VAL A 2 -2.74 -12.46 5.07
C VAL A 2 -1.69 -11.37 5.22
N THR A 3 -0.74 -11.29 4.29
CA THR A 3 0.27 -10.23 4.23
C THR A 3 0.24 -9.56 2.86
N ILE A 4 0.21 -8.22 2.85
CA ILE A 4 0.24 -7.42 1.62
C ILE A 4 1.53 -6.60 1.59
N HIS A 5 2.37 -6.86 0.60
CA HIS A 5 3.55 -6.06 0.33
C HIS A 5 3.22 -5.03 -0.75
N ILE A 6 3.40 -3.75 -0.46
CA ILE A 6 3.14 -2.65 -1.39
C ILE A 6 4.47 -2.15 -1.93
N PHE A 7 4.61 -2.11 -3.25
CA PHE A 7 5.78 -1.64 -3.96
C PHE A 7 5.44 -0.46 -4.87
N ASN A 8 6.41 0.42 -5.10
CA ASN A 8 6.34 1.36 -6.22
C ASN A 8 6.77 0.68 -7.54
N LEU A 9 6.69 1.39 -8.67
CA LEU A 9 7.06 0.84 -9.98
C LEU A 9 8.55 0.49 -10.12
N ALA A 10 9.43 1.05 -9.29
CA ALA A 10 10.84 0.68 -9.24
C ALA A 10 11.11 -0.61 -8.44
N GLY A 11 10.06 -1.26 -7.91
CA GLY A 11 10.17 -2.47 -7.09
C GLY A 11 10.60 -2.19 -5.65
N GLN A 12 10.60 -0.94 -5.19
CA GLN A 12 10.97 -0.60 -3.82
C GLN A 12 9.78 -0.86 -2.89
N LEU A 13 10.04 -1.52 -1.75
CA LEU A 13 9.03 -1.80 -0.74
C LEU A 13 8.62 -0.51 -0.02
N VAL A 14 7.34 -0.20 -0.05
CA VAL A 14 6.75 1.02 0.51
C VAL A 14 6.11 0.74 1.88
N LYS A 15 5.37 -0.36 1.98
CA LYS A 15 4.63 -0.76 3.18
C LYS A 15 4.41 -2.26 3.20
N VAL A 16 4.37 -2.84 4.40
CA VAL A 16 3.82 -4.18 4.64
C VAL A 16 2.57 -4.01 5.51
N LEU A 17 1.48 -4.63 5.09
CA LEU A 17 0.25 -4.70 5.85
C LEU A 17 0.02 -6.16 6.25
N GLU A 18 -0.24 -6.41 7.52
CA GLU A 18 -0.53 -7.75 8.04
C GLU A 18 -1.93 -7.80 8.62
N LYS A 19 -2.61 -8.91 8.38
CA LYS A 19 -3.95 -9.15 8.88
C LYS A 19 -4.08 -10.59 9.34
N ASP A 20 -4.65 -10.76 10.53
CA ASP A 20 -4.88 -12.07 11.12
C ASP A 20 -6.26 -12.24 11.77
N ASP A 21 -7.20 -11.37 11.41
CA ASP A 21 -8.60 -11.49 11.81
C ASP A 21 -9.47 -12.08 10.68
N THR A 22 -10.78 -12.22 10.93
CA THR A 22 -11.77 -12.80 10.00
C THR A 22 -12.44 -11.79 9.07
N SER A 23 -12.11 -10.49 9.14
CA SER A 23 -12.71 -9.49 8.25
C SER A 23 -12.24 -9.64 6.79
N ASN A 24 -12.92 -9.00 5.84
CA ASN A 24 -12.54 -9.07 4.42
C ASN A 24 -11.83 -7.80 3.92
N GLU A 25 -11.50 -6.88 4.82
CA GLU A 25 -10.84 -5.62 4.49
C GLU A 25 -9.55 -5.45 5.30
N ILE A 26 -8.65 -4.63 4.77
CA ILE A 26 -7.49 -4.11 5.50
C ILE A 26 -7.36 -2.64 5.18
N ARG A 27 -7.11 -1.83 6.21
CA ARG A 27 -7.02 -0.38 6.05
C ARG A 27 -5.57 0.03 5.95
N TRP A 28 -5.31 0.90 4.98
CA TRP A 28 -4.03 1.58 4.83
C TRP A 28 -4.27 3.08 4.85
N ASP A 29 -3.52 3.76 5.71
CA ASP A 29 -3.53 5.21 5.88
C ASP A 29 -2.74 5.97 4.79
N LEU A 30 -2.31 5.26 3.73
CA LEU A 30 -1.49 5.81 2.65
C LEU A 30 -0.15 6.38 3.14
N THR A 31 0.42 5.79 4.19
CA THR A 31 1.78 6.10 4.64
C THR A 31 2.77 4.96 4.37
N ASN A 32 4.04 5.31 4.14
CA ASN A 32 5.12 4.33 4.07
C ASN A 32 5.50 3.80 5.47
N SER A 33 6.52 2.94 5.54
CA SER A 33 7.03 2.40 6.81
C SER A 33 7.58 3.48 7.76
N ALA A 34 7.99 4.65 7.24
CA ALA A 34 8.41 5.80 8.02
C ALA A 34 7.25 6.74 8.42
N ARG A 35 5.99 6.31 8.20
CA ARG A 35 4.76 7.09 8.47
C ARG A 35 4.67 8.42 7.69
N LEU A 36 5.42 8.55 6.61
CA LEU A 36 5.29 9.67 5.68
C LEU A 36 4.24 9.35 4.62
N LYS A 37 3.47 10.36 4.19
CA LYS A 37 2.52 10.22 3.09
C LYS A 37 3.22 9.69 1.84
N VAL A 38 2.59 8.73 1.17
CA VAL A 38 3.08 8.25 -0.13
C VAL A 38 2.71 9.23 -1.24
N ALA A 39 3.55 9.30 -2.27
CA ALA A 39 3.30 10.12 -3.45
C ALA A 39 2.14 9.57 -4.30
N SER A 40 1.49 10.44 -5.06
CA SER A 40 0.61 10.02 -6.15
C SER A 40 1.39 9.20 -7.17
N GLY A 41 0.76 8.16 -7.74
CA GLY A 41 1.39 7.32 -8.74
C GLY A 41 0.88 5.88 -8.75
N PHE A 42 1.50 5.05 -9.58
CA PHE A 42 1.20 3.62 -9.67
C PHE A 42 2.00 2.82 -8.65
N TYR A 43 1.32 1.82 -8.09
CA TYR A 43 1.86 0.89 -7.10
C TYR A 43 1.42 -0.54 -7.44
N ILE A 44 2.12 -1.49 -6.83
CA ILE A 44 1.87 -2.92 -6.95
C ILE A 44 1.62 -3.46 -5.54
N ALA A 45 0.53 -4.20 -5.34
CA ALA A 45 0.29 -4.95 -4.12
C ALA A 45 0.49 -6.45 -4.41
N HIS A 46 1.43 -7.05 -3.70
CA HIS A 46 1.58 -8.50 -3.64
C HIS A 46 0.85 -9.01 -2.39
N VAL A 47 -0.31 -9.60 -2.61
CA VAL A 47 -1.18 -10.18 -1.57
C VAL A 47 -0.83 -11.66 -1.43
N ARG A 48 -0.42 -12.06 -0.24
CA ARG A 48 -0.11 -13.43 0.13
C ARG A 48 -1.08 -13.91 1.19
N ALA A 49 -1.87 -14.93 0.88
CA ALA A 49 -2.82 -15.54 1.80
C ALA A 49 -2.38 -16.98 2.10
N GLU A 50 -2.04 -17.25 3.36
CA GLU A 50 -1.56 -18.56 3.78
C GLU A 50 -2.63 -19.64 3.58
N GLY A 51 -2.25 -20.76 2.96
CA GLY A 51 -3.17 -21.87 2.63
C GLY A 51 -4.10 -21.63 1.44
N VAL A 52 -4.10 -20.42 0.84
CA VAL A 52 -4.94 -20.08 -0.34
C VAL A 52 -4.09 -19.78 -1.57
N GLY A 53 -3.03 -18.97 -1.42
CA GLY A 53 -2.13 -18.60 -2.51
C GLY A 53 -1.85 -17.10 -2.59
N ASP A 54 -1.25 -16.70 -3.72
CA ASP A 54 -0.73 -15.35 -3.94
C ASP A 54 -1.49 -14.64 -5.08
N LYS A 55 -1.61 -13.31 -4.98
CA LYS A 55 -2.21 -12.45 -6.00
C LYS A 55 -1.44 -11.14 -6.12
N ILE A 56 -1.23 -10.71 -7.36
CA ILE A 56 -0.65 -9.39 -7.67
C ILE A 56 -1.76 -8.46 -8.17
N LEU A 57 -1.81 -7.27 -7.59
CA LEU A 57 -2.71 -6.17 -7.98
C LEU A 57 -1.88 -4.96 -8.41
N LYS A 58 -2.35 -4.23 -9.43
CA LYS A 58 -1.80 -2.93 -9.85
C LYS A 58 -2.85 -1.87 -9.58
N PHE A 59 -2.46 -0.78 -8.95
CA PHE A 59 -3.39 0.28 -8.57
C PHE A 59 -2.70 1.65 -8.60
N MET A 60 -3.50 2.72 -8.59
CA MET A 60 -3.03 4.09 -8.54
C MET A 60 -3.48 4.76 -7.25
N ILE A 61 -2.60 5.57 -6.67
CA ILE A 61 -2.90 6.49 -5.59
C ILE A 61 -2.97 7.90 -6.17
N VAL A 62 -4.05 8.62 -5.87
CA VAL A 62 -4.24 10.02 -6.25
C VAL A 62 -4.41 10.84 -4.97
N GLN A 63 -3.35 11.52 -4.56
CA GLN A 63 -3.39 12.50 -3.47
C GLN A 63 -3.83 13.86 -4.02
N ARG A 64 -4.49 14.66 -3.18
CA ARG A 64 -4.72 16.08 -3.48
C ARG A 64 -3.37 16.79 -3.59
N GLU A 65 -3.28 17.77 -4.49
CA GLU A 65 -2.15 18.68 -4.54
C GLU A 65 -1.97 19.38 -3.19
N GLU A 66 -0.80 19.21 -2.57
CA GLU A 66 -0.45 19.97 -1.38
C GLU A 66 -0.05 21.37 -1.83
N ARG A 67 -1.01 22.31 -1.80
CA ARG A 67 -0.73 23.71 -2.03
C ARG A 67 0.12 24.22 -0.87
N ILE A 68 1.42 24.36 -1.10
CA ILE A 68 2.30 25.09 -0.20
C ILE A 68 2.00 26.57 -0.45
N ASP A 69 1.19 27.18 0.42
CA ASP A 69 0.98 28.62 0.40
C ASP A 69 2.34 29.31 0.61
N ARG A 70 2.88 29.91 -0.45
CA ARG A 70 4.04 30.79 -0.38
C ARG A 70 3.55 32.17 0.08
N PHE A 71 4.01 32.59 1.25
CA PHE A 71 3.93 33.98 1.70
C PHE A 71 4.99 34.83 0.99
#